data_AF-A0A6L8SY53-F1
#
_entry.id   AF-A0A6L8SY53-F1
#
_cell.length_a   1.000
_cell.length_b   1.000
_cell.length_c   1.000
_cell.angle_alpha   90.00
_cell.angle_beta   90.00
_cell.angle_gamma   90.00
#
_symmetry.space_group_name_H-M   'P 1'
#
loop_
_entity.id
_entity.type
_entity.pdbx_description
1 polymer ?
#
loop_
_entity_poly.entity_id
_entity_poly.type
_entity_poly.pdbx_seq_one_letter_code
_entity_poly.pdbx_strand_id
1 'polypeptide(L)'
;MAEITMKSTKAEIMEAYKAAVEKLDTRDRMIDDPAKEAAKAKKVEVIESADKTAKEDIFNPEIIKKYNDLTEAITMKQIELDDLYGIEAKANAMAAMINAYKEKNEELKEAQAAKEAEIEAELGEKKDTLRAEIESLKQQKQEIIDSINAEAKARENEIKLTRSREEDEYTYNLKRSRKAENDKWEDEKAAREKILELRETAALEKETELNAKADHVKELEAKVEEIPTLIAAATEEGIKKGKADADKSNAFEVRALKKDAEYQKQLLEDKNERLAEDLANARAEKVELQQKLDDAYAQMRELAAKTVESTGGVKILNGQTQQNNK
;
A
#
# COMPACT_ATOMS: atom_id res chain seq x y z
N MET A 1 90.79 23.86 -42.57
CA MET A 1 90.87 24.78 -43.71
C MET A 1 89.44 25.23 -43.98
N ALA A 2 89.12 26.51 -43.87
CA ALA A 2 87.76 26.99 -44.12
C ALA A 2 87.35 26.65 -45.57
N GLU A 3 86.24 25.95 -45.75
CA GLU A 3 85.71 25.63 -47.08
C GLU A 3 85.25 26.92 -47.76
N ILE A 4 85.84 27.25 -48.91
CA ILE A 4 85.34 28.34 -49.77
C ILE A 4 83.99 27.88 -50.35
N THR A 5 82.94 28.63 -50.09
CA THR A 5 81.58 28.42 -50.63
C THR A 5 81.19 29.53 -51.60
N MET A 6 80.09 29.39 -52.35
CA MET A 6 79.54 30.48 -53.18
C MET A 6 79.11 31.72 -52.37
N LYS A 7 79.00 31.62 -51.05
CA LYS A 7 78.70 32.73 -50.13
C LYS A 7 79.96 33.30 -49.46
N SER A 8 81.13 32.71 -49.72
CA SER A 8 82.38 33.15 -49.11
C SER A 8 82.78 34.53 -49.60
N THR A 9 83.22 35.35 -48.66
CA THR A 9 83.58 36.74 -48.96
C THR A 9 84.88 36.79 -49.77
N LYS A 10 85.10 37.88 -50.50
CA LYS A 10 86.34 38.10 -51.26
C LYS A 10 87.60 37.93 -50.40
N ALA A 11 87.51 38.22 -49.09
CA ALA A 11 88.60 38.02 -48.13
C ALA A 11 88.91 36.54 -47.89
N GLU A 12 87.89 35.69 -47.70
CA GLU A 12 88.04 34.25 -47.45
C GLU A 12 88.60 33.52 -48.68
N ILE A 13 88.22 33.95 -49.88
CA ILE A 13 88.77 33.41 -51.14
C ILE A 13 90.25 33.78 -51.29
N MET A 14 90.63 35.01 -50.97
CA MET A 14 92.03 35.46 -51.01
C MET A 14 92.90 34.77 -49.95
N GLU A 15 92.33 34.40 -48.80
CA GLU A 15 93.05 33.69 -47.75
C GLU A 15 93.33 32.23 -48.12
N ALA A 16 92.36 31.51 -48.67
CA ALA A 16 92.62 30.15 -49.14
C ALA A 16 93.50 30.13 -50.40
N TYR A 17 93.45 31.15 -51.25
CA TYR A 17 94.42 31.35 -52.33
C TYR A 17 95.85 31.49 -51.78
N LYS A 18 96.06 32.34 -50.76
CA LYS A 18 97.38 32.49 -50.12
C LYS A 18 97.85 31.17 -49.50
N ALA A 19 96.98 30.43 -48.83
CA ALA A 19 97.32 29.13 -48.23
C ALA A 19 97.65 28.05 -49.27
N ALA A 20 97.00 28.06 -50.43
CA ALA A 20 97.29 27.14 -51.53
C ALA A 20 98.64 27.45 -52.19
N VAL A 21 98.95 28.74 -52.37
CA VAL A 21 100.26 29.20 -52.88
C VAL A 21 101.38 28.82 -51.91
N GLU A 22 101.21 29.02 -50.60
CA GLU A 22 102.20 28.61 -49.59
C GLU A 22 102.49 27.10 -49.61
N LYS A 23 101.47 26.27 -49.87
CA LYS A 23 101.65 24.82 -50.00
C LYS A 23 102.42 24.40 -51.25
N LEU A 24 102.30 25.14 -52.35
CA LEU A 24 103.08 24.90 -53.56
C LEU A 24 104.54 25.34 -53.35
N ASP A 25 104.74 26.50 -52.72
CA ASP A 25 106.05 27.06 -52.43
C ASP A 25 106.86 26.17 -51.46
N THR A 26 106.19 25.58 -50.46
CA THR A 26 106.81 24.62 -49.54
C THR A 26 107.14 23.28 -50.20
N ARG A 27 106.36 22.84 -51.19
CA ARG A 27 106.64 21.62 -51.95
C ARG A 27 107.85 21.77 -52.85
N ASP A 28 108.04 22.93 -53.47
CA ASP A 28 109.18 23.20 -54.33
C ASP A 28 110.49 23.39 -53.54
N ARG A 29 110.42 23.88 -52.28
CA ARG A 29 111.57 23.95 -51.36
C ARG A 29 112.00 22.61 -50.77
N MET A 30 111.12 21.59 -50.76
CA MET A 30 111.45 20.25 -50.25
C MET A 30 112.20 19.38 -51.27
N ILE A 31 112.33 19.82 -52.52
CA ILE A 31 113.15 19.16 -53.54
C ILE A 31 114.56 19.75 -53.49
N ASP A 32 115.32 19.38 -52.46
CA ASP A 32 116.73 19.76 -52.32
C ASP A 32 117.56 18.83 -53.21
N ASP A 33 117.89 19.28 -54.42
CA ASP A 33 118.69 18.55 -55.41
C ASP A 33 120.13 19.11 -55.42
N PRO A 34 121.11 18.43 -54.80
CA PRO A 34 122.49 18.87 -54.75
C PRO A 34 123.12 19.10 -56.13
N ALA A 35 122.62 18.42 -57.17
CA ALA A 35 123.09 18.60 -58.54
C ALA A 35 122.56 19.90 -59.16
N LYS A 36 121.34 20.32 -58.81
CA LYS A 36 120.80 21.63 -59.20
C LYS A 36 121.53 22.78 -58.52
N GLU A 37 121.82 22.66 -57.22
CA GLU A 37 122.56 23.69 -56.47
C GLU A 37 124.03 23.79 -56.93
N ALA A 38 124.71 22.67 -57.19
CA ALA A 38 126.05 22.67 -57.78
C ALA A 38 126.07 23.25 -59.21
N ALA A 39 125.04 23.00 -60.01
CA ALA A 39 124.92 23.57 -61.35
C ALA A 39 124.62 25.09 -61.32
N LYS A 40 123.84 25.58 -60.34
CA LYS A 40 123.66 27.03 -60.12
C LYS A 40 124.97 27.69 -59.70
N ALA A 41 125.68 27.13 -58.72
CA ALA A 41 126.95 27.68 -58.25
C ALA A 41 127.98 27.77 -59.38
N LYS A 42 128.10 26.74 -60.22
CA LYS A 42 128.99 26.73 -61.38
C LYS A 42 128.59 27.74 -62.46
N LYS A 43 127.28 27.99 -62.67
CA LYS A 43 126.80 29.04 -63.59
C LYS A 43 127.16 30.44 -63.09
N VAL A 44 126.98 30.70 -61.79
CA VAL A 44 127.34 31.98 -61.16
C VAL A 44 128.84 32.23 -61.29
N GLU A 45 129.67 31.23 -60.99
CA GLU A 45 131.13 31.33 -61.09
C GLU A 45 131.61 31.62 -62.52
N VAL A 46 131.02 30.95 -63.53
CA VAL A 46 131.36 31.19 -64.95
C VAL A 46 130.97 32.60 -65.38
N ILE A 47 129.81 33.10 -64.98
CA ILE A 47 129.35 34.46 -65.31
C ILE A 47 130.23 35.51 -64.62
N GLU A 48 130.53 35.34 -63.32
CA GLU A 48 131.42 36.25 -62.59
C GLU A 48 132.83 36.30 -63.19
N SER A 49 133.36 35.14 -63.63
CA SER A 49 134.66 35.08 -64.29
C SER A 49 134.65 35.84 -65.62
N ALA A 50 133.60 35.67 -66.43
CA ALA A 50 133.45 36.35 -67.72
C ALA A 50 133.27 37.86 -67.56
N ASP A 51 132.48 38.28 -66.55
CA ASP A 51 132.26 39.69 -66.21
C ASP A 51 133.54 40.38 -65.76
N LYS A 52 134.36 39.66 -64.97
CA LYS A 52 135.64 40.17 -64.49
C LYS A 52 136.62 40.35 -65.64
N THR A 53 136.74 39.38 -66.55
CA THR A 53 137.61 39.49 -67.72
C THR A 53 137.14 40.56 -68.71
N ALA A 54 135.83 40.76 -68.87
CA ALA A 54 135.28 41.82 -69.72
C ALA A 54 135.54 43.24 -69.17
N LYS A 55 135.61 43.39 -67.83
CA LYS A 55 135.89 44.67 -67.13
C LYS A 55 137.39 45.03 -67.07
N GLU A 56 138.28 44.11 -67.39
CA GLU A 56 139.74 44.34 -67.42
C GLU A 56 140.21 45.12 -68.67
N ASP A 57 139.30 45.54 -69.57
CA ASP A 57 139.54 46.40 -70.75
C ASP A 57 140.62 45.89 -71.74
N ILE A 58 140.95 44.60 -71.64
CA ILE A 58 141.96 43.91 -72.46
C ILE A 58 141.43 43.61 -73.88
N PHE A 59 140.11 43.68 -74.06
CA PHE A 59 139.44 43.39 -75.33
C PHE A 59 139.05 44.68 -76.08
N ASN A 60 138.96 44.59 -77.41
CA ASN A 60 138.47 45.69 -78.25
C ASN A 60 137.05 46.12 -77.80
N PRO A 61 136.74 47.43 -77.76
CA PRO A 61 135.41 47.98 -77.47
C PRO A 61 134.21 47.27 -78.13
N GLU A 62 134.34 46.77 -79.36
CA GLU A 62 133.27 46.01 -80.03
C GLU A 62 132.95 44.68 -79.34
N ILE A 63 133.95 44.01 -78.78
CA ILE A 63 133.78 42.73 -78.08
C ILE A 63 133.13 42.98 -76.72
N ILE A 64 133.54 44.03 -76.02
CA ILE A 64 132.93 44.45 -74.75
C ILE A 64 131.46 44.82 -74.96
N LYS A 65 131.15 45.57 -76.04
CA LYS A 65 129.76 45.89 -76.40
C LYS A 65 128.94 44.64 -76.68
N LYS A 66 129.44 43.71 -77.51
CA LYS A 66 128.76 42.45 -77.80
C LYS A 66 128.53 41.59 -76.56
N TYR A 67 129.48 41.58 -75.62
CA TYR A 67 129.33 40.89 -74.33
C TYR A 67 128.21 41.52 -73.50
N ASN A 68 128.21 42.84 -73.33
CA ASN A 68 127.19 43.55 -72.57
C ASN A 68 125.79 43.40 -73.20
N ASP A 69 125.68 43.55 -74.53
CA ASP A 69 124.43 43.35 -75.27
C ASP A 69 123.90 41.91 -75.08
N LEU A 70 124.79 40.91 -75.05
CA LEU A 70 124.42 39.52 -74.82
C LEU A 70 123.98 39.27 -73.37
N THR A 71 124.67 39.85 -72.38
CA THR A 71 124.29 39.77 -70.97
C THR A 71 122.92 40.42 -70.72
N GLU A 72 122.65 41.57 -71.33
CA GLU A 72 121.35 42.24 -71.26
C GLU A 72 120.26 41.39 -71.92
N ALA A 73 120.53 40.80 -73.10
CA ALA A 73 119.60 39.90 -73.78
C ALA A 73 119.30 38.63 -72.96
N ILE A 74 120.30 38.04 -72.31
CA ILE A 74 120.13 36.88 -71.40
C ILE A 74 119.26 37.28 -70.20
N THR A 75 119.50 38.46 -69.63
CA THR A 75 118.72 38.97 -68.49
C THR A 75 117.26 39.19 -68.86
N MET A 76 116.99 39.82 -70.03
CA MET A 76 115.64 39.99 -70.54
C MET A 76 114.95 38.65 -70.79
N LYS A 77 115.67 37.66 -71.36
CA LYS A 77 115.12 36.32 -71.58
C LYS A 77 114.85 35.56 -70.28
N GLN A 78 115.67 35.75 -69.25
CA GLN A 78 115.45 35.16 -67.94
C GLN A 78 114.19 35.74 -67.29
N ILE A 79 113.98 37.05 -67.37
CA ILE A 79 112.75 37.70 -66.88
C ILE A 79 111.52 37.19 -67.64
N GLU A 80 111.58 37.10 -68.97
CA GLU A 80 110.48 36.54 -69.78
C GLU A 80 110.17 35.08 -69.43
N LEU A 81 111.20 34.27 -69.16
CA LEU A 81 111.05 32.87 -68.73
C LEU A 81 110.42 32.77 -67.34
N ASP A 82 110.90 33.57 -66.38
CA ASP A 82 110.35 33.59 -65.01
C ASP A 82 108.89 34.06 -65.01
N ASP A 83 108.54 35.06 -65.82
CA ASP A 83 107.16 35.51 -66.01
C ASP A 83 106.28 34.42 -66.66
N LEU A 84 106.79 33.71 -67.68
CA LEU A 84 106.05 32.63 -68.34
C LEU A 84 105.79 31.46 -67.39
N TYR A 85 106.80 31.01 -66.65
CA TYR A 85 106.64 29.97 -65.63
C TYR A 85 105.70 30.43 -64.49
N GLY A 86 105.76 31.70 -64.10
CA GLY A 86 104.84 32.28 -63.13
C GLY A 86 103.40 32.30 -63.60
N ILE A 87 103.15 32.55 -64.89
CA ILE A 87 101.82 32.48 -65.52
C ILE A 87 101.34 31.02 -65.59
N GLU A 88 102.20 30.08 -65.98
CA GLU A 88 101.87 28.66 -66.08
C GLU A 88 101.54 28.06 -64.69
N ALA A 89 102.32 28.39 -63.66
CA ALA A 89 102.05 27.96 -62.28
C ALA A 89 100.71 28.50 -61.77
N LYS A 90 100.39 29.78 -62.03
CA LYS A 90 99.09 30.39 -61.68
C LYS A 90 97.93 29.76 -62.46
N ALA A 91 98.11 29.47 -63.74
CA ALA A 91 97.10 28.81 -64.57
C ALA A 91 96.82 27.38 -64.08
N ASN A 92 97.86 26.62 -63.72
CA ASN A 92 97.73 25.27 -63.16
C ASN A 92 97.05 25.30 -61.78
N ALA A 93 97.39 26.25 -60.92
CA ALA A 93 96.72 26.45 -59.63
C ALA A 93 95.23 26.82 -59.81
N MET A 94 94.91 27.68 -60.78
CA MET A 94 93.54 28.06 -61.11
C MET A 94 92.74 26.87 -61.67
N ALA A 95 93.34 26.04 -62.53
CA ALA A 95 92.72 24.82 -63.05
C ALA A 95 92.41 23.81 -61.94
N ALA A 96 93.34 23.61 -61.00
CA ALA A 96 93.12 22.77 -59.83
C ALA A 96 91.97 23.30 -58.95
N MET A 97 91.89 24.62 -58.74
CA MET A 97 90.81 25.24 -57.97
C MET A 97 89.45 25.12 -58.67
N ILE A 98 89.39 25.27 -60.00
CA ILE A 98 88.16 25.08 -60.79
C ILE A 98 87.70 23.62 -60.68
N ASN A 99 88.61 22.66 -60.76
CA ASN A 99 88.26 21.25 -60.64
C ASN A 99 87.77 20.90 -59.23
N ALA A 100 88.45 21.37 -58.19
CA ALA A 100 88.01 21.21 -56.79
C ALA A 100 86.64 21.85 -56.54
N TYR A 101 86.39 23.02 -57.13
CA TYR A 101 85.08 23.68 -57.04
C TYR A 101 83.99 22.89 -57.75
N LYS A 102 84.26 22.34 -58.95
CA LYS A 102 83.31 21.50 -59.68
C LYS A 102 82.97 20.23 -58.91
N GLU A 103 83.98 19.55 -58.38
CA GLU A 103 83.82 18.35 -57.56
C GLU A 103 82.99 18.65 -56.31
N LYS A 104 83.29 19.74 -55.60
CA LYS A 104 82.53 20.13 -54.41
C LYS A 104 81.09 20.51 -54.71
N ASN A 105 80.85 21.16 -55.85
CA ASN A 105 79.51 21.54 -56.28
C ASN A 105 78.68 20.31 -56.67
N GLU A 106 79.30 19.27 -57.23
CA GLU A 106 78.61 18.02 -57.53
C GLU A 106 78.31 17.24 -56.24
N GLU A 107 79.25 17.15 -55.31
CA GLU A 107 79.05 16.56 -53.97
C GLU A 107 77.86 17.23 -53.24
N LEU A 108 77.77 18.56 -53.31
CA LEU A 108 76.67 19.30 -52.70
C LEU A 108 75.31 19.00 -53.35
N LYS A 109 75.26 18.87 -54.67
CA LYS A 109 74.02 18.50 -55.37
C LYS A 109 73.57 17.08 -55.00
N GLU A 110 74.51 16.14 -54.97
CA GLU A 110 74.22 14.76 -54.58
C GLU A 110 73.71 14.70 -53.13
N ALA A 111 74.35 15.43 -52.21
CA ALA A 111 73.91 15.51 -50.82
C ALA A 111 72.51 16.15 -50.67
N GLN A 112 72.21 17.20 -51.45
CA GLN A 112 70.89 17.82 -51.47
C GLN A 112 69.83 16.86 -52.00
N ALA A 113 70.09 16.20 -53.13
CA ALA A 113 69.17 15.23 -53.73
C ALA A 113 68.91 14.03 -52.79
N ALA A 114 69.95 13.54 -52.12
CA ALA A 114 69.81 12.47 -51.13
C ALA A 114 68.93 12.90 -49.95
N LYS A 115 69.11 14.13 -49.46
CA LYS A 115 68.33 14.67 -48.34
C LYS A 115 66.88 14.97 -48.72
N GLU A 116 66.63 15.45 -49.93
CA GLU A 116 65.27 15.61 -50.46
C GLU A 116 64.58 14.25 -50.58
N ALA A 117 65.26 13.23 -51.09
CA ALA A 117 64.73 11.87 -51.18
C ALA A 117 64.41 11.26 -49.80
N GLU A 118 65.27 11.48 -48.80
CA GLU A 118 65.05 11.04 -47.41
C GLU A 118 63.81 11.71 -46.80
N ILE A 119 63.69 13.03 -46.94
CA ILE A 119 62.54 13.79 -46.42
C ILE A 119 61.24 13.36 -47.12
N GLU A 120 61.26 13.17 -48.43
CA GLU A 120 60.09 12.71 -49.21
C GLU A 120 59.65 11.31 -48.75
N ALA A 121 60.61 10.40 -48.53
CA ALA A 121 60.34 9.06 -48.02
C ALA A 121 59.72 9.09 -46.61
N GLU A 122 60.31 9.84 -45.68
CA GLU A 122 59.76 9.98 -44.33
C GLU A 122 58.37 10.61 -44.32
N LEU A 123 58.14 11.63 -45.15
CA LEU A 123 56.83 12.28 -45.26
C LEU A 123 55.80 11.34 -45.88
N GLY A 124 56.20 10.50 -46.85
CA GLY A 124 55.37 9.44 -47.40
C GLY A 124 54.93 8.45 -46.33
N GLU A 125 55.88 7.89 -45.58
CA GLU A 125 55.60 6.93 -44.51
C GLU A 125 54.70 7.53 -43.42
N LYS A 126 54.99 8.75 -42.97
CA LYS A 126 54.14 9.47 -41.98
C LYS A 126 52.73 9.71 -42.50
N LYS A 127 52.57 10.08 -43.77
CA LYS A 127 51.23 10.27 -44.39
C LYS A 127 50.45 8.96 -44.44
N ASP A 128 51.08 7.87 -44.82
CA ASP A 128 50.42 6.56 -44.92
C ASP A 128 50.05 6.02 -43.54
N THR A 129 50.91 6.22 -42.54
CA THR A 129 50.65 5.86 -41.15
C THR A 129 49.47 6.65 -40.58
N LEU A 130 49.46 7.97 -40.77
CA LEU A 130 48.35 8.83 -40.35
C LEU A 130 47.04 8.49 -41.05
N ARG A 131 47.09 8.14 -42.35
CA ARG A 131 45.89 7.70 -43.09
C ARG A 131 45.33 6.39 -42.52
N ALA A 132 46.20 5.42 -42.22
CA ALA A 132 45.79 4.16 -41.62
C ALA A 132 45.19 4.37 -40.21
N GLU A 133 45.78 5.24 -39.41
CA GLU A 133 45.27 5.56 -38.07
C GLU A 133 43.92 6.27 -38.12
N ILE A 134 43.75 7.25 -39.02
CA ILE A 134 42.46 7.93 -39.24
C ILE A 134 41.38 6.93 -39.63
N GLU A 135 41.68 5.98 -40.53
CA GLU A 135 40.70 4.99 -40.97
C GLU A 135 40.35 4.01 -39.85
N SER A 136 41.34 3.54 -39.09
CA SER A 136 41.14 2.72 -37.89
C SER A 136 40.26 3.41 -36.86
N LEU A 137 40.52 4.70 -36.56
CA LEU A 137 39.71 5.48 -35.61
C LEU A 137 38.29 5.70 -36.11
N LYS A 138 38.08 5.91 -37.42
CA LYS A 138 36.73 6.00 -37.99
C LYS A 138 35.96 4.69 -37.84
N GLN A 139 36.63 3.56 -38.10
CA GLN A 139 36.02 2.25 -37.95
C GLN A 139 35.65 1.97 -36.49
N GLN A 140 36.58 2.21 -35.54
CA GLN A 140 36.31 2.06 -34.11
C GLN A 140 35.16 2.96 -33.66
N LYS A 141 35.12 4.22 -34.12
CA LYS A 141 34.00 5.13 -33.83
C LYS A 141 32.68 4.56 -34.33
N GLN A 142 32.65 4.03 -35.55
CA GLN A 142 31.44 3.47 -36.13
C GLN A 142 30.96 2.23 -35.35
N GLU A 143 31.88 1.32 -35.01
CA GLU A 143 31.58 0.13 -34.19
C GLU A 143 31.03 0.50 -32.81
N ILE A 144 31.59 1.52 -32.16
CA ILE A 144 31.09 2.03 -30.87
C ILE A 144 29.68 2.61 -31.03
N ILE A 145 29.43 3.40 -32.08
CA ILE A 145 28.10 3.97 -32.34
C ILE A 145 27.08 2.86 -32.58
N ASP A 146 27.42 1.85 -33.38
CA ASP A 146 26.53 0.74 -33.70
C ASP A 146 26.23 -0.10 -32.46
N SER A 147 27.23 -0.34 -31.60
CA SER A 147 27.07 -1.03 -30.32
C SER A 147 26.13 -0.26 -29.38
N ILE A 148 26.37 1.05 -29.18
CA ILE A 148 25.52 1.89 -28.33
C ILE A 148 24.07 1.91 -28.83
N ASN A 149 23.87 2.01 -30.14
CA ASN A 149 22.53 2.00 -30.74
C ASN A 149 21.83 0.64 -30.55
N ALA A 150 22.57 -0.46 -30.70
CA ALA A 150 22.04 -1.80 -30.45
C ALA A 150 21.65 -1.99 -28.98
N GLU A 151 22.51 -1.58 -28.04
CA GLU A 151 22.22 -1.62 -26.60
C GLU A 151 21.03 -0.74 -26.21
N ALA A 152 20.94 0.47 -26.78
CA ALA A 152 19.83 1.39 -26.52
C ALA A 152 18.50 0.77 -26.97
N LYS A 153 18.47 0.16 -28.17
CA LYS A 153 17.29 -0.52 -28.69
C LYS A 153 16.94 -1.77 -27.88
N ALA A 154 17.93 -2.53 -27.45
CA ALA A 154 17.72 -3.70 -26.58
C ALA A 154 17.10 -3.30 -25.24
N ARG A 155 17.67 -2.26 -24.58
CA ARG A 155 17.13 -1.70 -23.33
C ARG A 155 15.72 -1.13 -23.50
N GLU A 156 15.44 -0.44 -24.59
CA GLU A 156 14.10 0.09 -24.86
C GLU A 156 13.07 -1.05 -24.97
N ASN A 157 13.40 -2.13 -25.68
CA ASN A 157 12.53 -3.30 -25.81
C ASN A 157 12.34 -4.02 -24.48
N GLU A 158 13.39 -4.17 -23.69
CA GLU A 158 13.32 -4.78 -22.36
C GLU A 158 12.42 -3.95 -21.43
N ILE A 159 12.60 -2.63 -21.38
CA ILE A 159 11.75 -1.73 -20.58
C ILE A 159 10.29 -1.83 -21.02
N LYS A 160 10.00 -1.84 -22.33
CA LYS A 160 8.62 -1.99 -22.84
C LYS A 160 8.01 -3.33 -22.42
N LEU A 161 8.77 -4.41 -22.54
CA LEU A 161 8.31 -5.74 -22.16
C LEU A 161 8.03 -5.83 -20.66
N THR A 162 8.93 -5.33 -19.83
CA THR A 162 8.78 -5.32 -18.38
C THR A 162 7.59 -4.48 -17.95
N ARG A 163 7.42 -3.27 -18.51
CA ARG A 163 6.25 -2.43 -18.23
C ARG A 163 4.94 -3.08 -18.62
N SER A 164 4.88 -3.73 -19.78
CA SER A 164 3.68 -4.46 -20.21
C SER A 164 3.34 -5.59 -19.23
N ARG A 165 4.35 -6.35 -18.78
CA ARG A 165 4.15 -7.43 -17.80
C ARG A 165 3.69 -6.90 -16.45
N GLU A 166 4.30 -5.81 -15.97
CA GLU A 166 3.92 -5.15 -14.72
C GLU A 166 2.48 -4.61 -14.77
N GLU A 167 2.07 -4.02 -15.90
CA GLU A 167 0.72 -3.51 -16.10
C GLU A 167 -0.32 -4.64 -16.15
N ASP A 168 0.00 -5.74 -16.84
CA ASP A 168 -0.84 -6.95 -16.88
C ASP A 168 -0.98 -7.57 -15.48
N GLU A 169 0.13 -7.72 -14.75
CA GLU A 169 0.16 -8.28 -13.40
C GLU A 169 -0.58 -7.38 -12.41
N TYR A 170 -0.37 -6.06 -12.46
CA TYR A 170 -1.11 -5.09 -11.65
C TYR A 170 -2.61 -5.19 -11.91
N THR A 171 -3.01 -5.20 -13.18
CA THR A 171 -4.42 -5.29 -13.58
C THR A 171 -5.05 -6.60 -13.12
N TYR A 172 -4.33 -7.71 -13.28
CA TYR A 172 -4.77 -9.03 -12.82
C TYR A 172 -4.96 -9.06 -11.29
N ASN A 173 -3.94 -8.62 -10.55
CA ASN A 173 -3.96 -8.61 -9.08
C ASN A 173 -5.06 -7.68 -8.56
N LEU A 174 -5.24 -6.50 -9.17
CA LEU A 174 -6.32 -5.57 -8.81
C LEU A 174 -7.71 -6.19 -9.04
N LYS A 175 -7.94 -6.81 -10.21
CA LYS A 175 -9.20 -7.49 -10.51
C LYS A 175 -9.47 -8.63 -9.53
N ARG A 176 -8.46 -9.44 -9.23
CA ARG A 176 -8.55 -10.54 -8.28
C ARG A 176 -8.86 -10.05 -6.87
N SER A 177 -8.18 -9.01 -6.40
CA SER A 177 -8.41 -8.41 -5.07
C SER A 177 -9.82 -7.86 -4.94
N ARG A 178 -10.27 -7.06 -5.93
CA ARG A 178 -11.63 -6.53 -5.96
C ARG A 178 -12.69 -7.62 -5.96
N LYS A 179 -12.46 -8.70 -6.72
CA LYS A 179 -13.38 -9.84 -6.74
C LYS A 179 -13.44 -10.50 -5.37
N ALA A 180 -12.30 -10.78 -4.73
CA ALA A 180 -12.27 -11.38 -3.40
C ALA A 180 -12.94 -10.50 -2.34
N GLU A 181 -12.74 -9.18 -2.39
CA GLU A 181 -13.41 -8.22 -1.50
C GLU A 181 -14.92 -8.19 -1.75
N ASN A 182 -15.35 -8.18 -3.00
CA ASN A 182 -16.76 -8.16 -3.36
C ASN A 182 -17.47 -9.46 -2.97
N ASP A 183 -16.86 -10.61 -3.25
CA ASP A 183 -17.38 -11.92 -2.86
C ASP A 183 -17.53 -12.00 -1.32
N LYS A 184 -16.52 -11.53 -0.57
CA LYS A 184 -16.59 -11.45 0.90
C LYS A 184 -17.70 -10.51 1.38
N TRP A 185 -17.87 -9.35 0.74
CA TRP A 185 -18.92 -8.41 1.10
C TRP A 185 -20.32 -8.97 0.83
N GLU A 186 -20.52 -9.64 -0.30
CA GLU A 186 -21.79 -10.31 -0.62
C GLU A 186 -22.09 -11.43 0.37
N ASP A 187 -21.10 -12.24 0.76
CA ASP A 187 -21.26 -13.27 1.78
C ASP A 187 -21.66 -12.67 3.14
N GLU A 188 -20.98 -11.60 3.57
CA GLU A 188 -21.31 -10.88 4.82
C GLU A 188 -22.70 -10.25 4.76
N LYS A 189 -23.08 -9.67 3.62
CA LYS A 189 -24.40 -9.08 3.40
C LYS A 189 -25.49 -10.13 3.46
N ALA A 190 -25.34 -11.24 2.73
CA ALA A 190 -26.29 -12.35 2.74
C ALA A 190 -26.46 -12.94 4.16
N ALA A 191 -25.36 -13.08 4.92
CA ALA A 191 -25.43 -13.51 6.31
C ALA A 191 -26.20 -12.52 7.20
N ARG A 192 -25.98 -11.21 7.03
CA ARG A 192 -26.71 -10.16 7.77
C ARG A 192 -28.18 -10.13 7.41
N GLU A 193 -28.53 -10.23 6.14
CA GLU A 193 -29.92 -10.25 5.66
C GLU A 193 -30.66 -11.46 6.24
N LYS A 194 -30.04 -12.64 6.25
CA LYS A 194 -30.63 -13.83 6.90
C LYS A 194 -30.86 -13.65 8.40
N ILE A 195 -29.92 -13.01 9.11
CA ILE A 195 -30.09 -12.71 10.54
C ILE A 195 -31.21 -11.70 10.76
N LEU A 196 -31.32 -10.69 9.89
CA LEU A 196 -32.36 -9.68 9.97
C LEU A 196 -33.74 -10.31 9.74
N GLU A 197 -33.87 -11.15 8.71
CA GLU A 197 -35.11 -11.87 8.41
C GLU A 197 -35.55 -12.72 9.61
N LEU A 198 -34.64 -13.48 10.24
CA LEU A 198 -34.95 -14.26 11.45
C LEU A 198 -35.39 -13.38 12.63
N ARG A 199 -34.84 -12.17 12.76
CA ARG A 199 -35.25 -11.22 13.81
C ARG A 199 -36.62 -10.62 13.52
N GLU A 200 -36.89 -10.29 12.26
CA GLU A 200 -38.18 -9.77 11.83
C GLU A 200 -39.28 -10.81 12.04
N THR A 201 -39.03 -12.08 11.68
CA THR A 201 -40.00 -13.17 11.93
C THR A 201 -40.25 -13.36 13.43
N ALA A 202 -39.19 -13.38 14.26
CA ALA A 202 -39.35 -13.52 15.71
C ALA A 202 -40.07 -12.32 16.35
N ALA A 203 -39.83 -11.11 15.85
CA ALA A 203 -40.52 -9.91 16.31
C ALA A 203 -42.01 -9.97 15.96
N LEU A 204 -42.34 -10.40 14.74
CA LEU A 204 -43.72 -10.57 14.28
C LEU A 204 -44.46 -11.64 15.10
N GLU A 205 -43.84 -12.80 15.34
CA GLU A 205 -44.42 -13.85 16.21
C GLU A 205 -44.72 -13.30 17.60
N LYS A 206 -43.77 -12.57 18.20
CA LYS A 206 -43.97 -11.96 19.51
C LYS A 206 -45.07 -10.89 19.50
N GLU A 207 -45.17 -10.09 18.44
CA GLU A 207 -46.23 -9.10 18.28
C GLU A 207 -47.60 -9.79 18.19
N THR A 208 -47.72 -10.88 17.42
CA THR A 208 -48.97 -11.66 17.35
C THR A 208 -49.36 -12.26 18.70
N GLU A 209 -48.40 -12.81 19.46
CA GLU A 209 -48.65 -13.34 20.79
C GLU A 209 -49.11 -12.25 21.78
N LEU A 210 -48.46 -11.08 21.74
CA LEU A 210 -48.82 -9.94 22.57
C LEU A 210 -50.21 -9.41 22.24
N ASN A 211 -50.57 -9.33 20.95
CA ASN A 211 -51.90 -8.92 20.53
C ASN A 211 -52.97 -9.91 21.01
N ALA A 212 -52.73 -11.23 20.87
CA ALA A 212 -53.64 -12.25 21.37
C ALA A 212 -53.82 -12.18 22.90
N LYS A 213 -52.73 -11.94 23.66
CA LYS A 213 -52.81 -11.72 25.11
C LYS A 213 -53.56 -10.44 25.45
N ALA A 214 -53.32 -9.36 24.73
CA ALA A 214 -54.02 -8.09 24.94
C ALA A 214 -55.53 -8.24 24.72
N ASP A 215 -55.95 -8.99 23.68
CA ASP A 215 -57.36 -9.26 23.42
C ASP A 215 -57.98 -10.17 24.49
N HIS A 216 -57.26 -11.18 24.99
CA HIS A 216 -57.73 -11.99 26.11
C HIS A 216 -57.89 -11.17 27.40
N VAL A 217 -56.95 -10.27 27.69
CA VAL A 217 -57.06 -9.36 28.84
C VAL A 217 -58.29 -8.46 28.70
N LYS A 218 -58.55 -7.87 27.52
CA LYS A 218 -59.78 -7.10 27.29
C LYS A 218 -61.05 -7.92 27.53
N GLU A 219 -61.07 -9.18 27.09
CA GLU A 219 -62.21 -10.08 27.34
C GLU A 219 -62.42 -10.33 28.84
N LEU A 220 -61.33 -10.54 29.59
CA LEU A 220 -61.38 -10.71 31.04
C LEU A 220 -61.84 -9.42 31.73
N GLU A 221 -61.32 -8.26 31.34
CA GLU A 221 -61.74 -6.96 31.85
C GLU A 221 -63.24 -6.73 31.63
N ALA A 222 -63.76 -7.02 30.43
CA ALA A 222 -65.19 -6.92 30.13
C ALA A 222 -66.04 -7.85 31.02
N LYS A 223 -65.61 -9.10 31.23
CA LYS A 223 -66.30 -10.03 32.15
C LYS A 223 -66.28 -9.51 33.58
N VAL A 224 -65.16 -8.95 34.03
CA VAL A 224 -65.03 -8.38 35.38
C VAL A 224 -65.96 -7.17 35.55
N GLU A 225 -66.06 -6.30 34.55
CA GLU A 225 -67.00 -5.18 34.55
C GLU A 225 -68.47 -5.63 34.60
N GLU A 226 -68.80 -6.81 34.06
CA GLU A 226 -70.16 -7.36 34.07
C GLU A 226 -70.55 -7.98 35.42
N ILE A 227 -69.58 -8.46 36.22
CA ILE A 227 -69.83 -9.14 37.51
C ILE A 227 -70.78 -8.37 38.44
N PRO A 228 -70.63 -7.05 38.70
CA PRO A 228 -71.55 -6.32 39.57
C PRO A 228 -73.00 -6.37 39.09
N THR A 229 -73.22 -6.31 37.77
CA THR A 229 -74.57 -6.38 37.18
C THR A 229 -75.16 -7.77 37.33
N LEU A 230 -74.36 -8.83 37.11
CA LEU A 230 -74.78 -10.22 37.33
C LEU A 230 -75.10 -10.51 38.80
N ILE A 231 -74.29 -9.98 39.73
CA ILE A 231 -74.56 -10.10 41.18
C ILE A 231 -75.85 -9.39 41.53
N ALA A 232 -76.08 -8.18 41.01
CA ALA A 232 -77.31 -7.43 41.26
C ALA A 232 -78.54 -8.21 40.74
N ALA A 233 -78.48 -8.72 39.51
CA ALA A 233 -79.55 -9.51 38.89
C ALA A 233 -79.83 -10.81 39.68
N ALA A 234 -78.78 -11.56 40.03
CA ALA A 234 -78.92 -12.79 40.82
C ALA A 234 -79.45 -12.52 42.24
N THR A 235 -79.06 -11.39 42.85
CA THR A 235 -79.57 -10.97 44.16
C THR A 235 -81.05 -10.60 44.07
N GLU A 236 -81.47 -9.84 43.04
CA GLU A 236 -82.87 -9.50 42.82
C GLU A 236 -83.72 -10.75 42.57
N GLU A 237 -83.26 -11.65 41.70
CA GLU A 237 -83.93 -12.93 41.44
C GLU A 237 -84.03 -13.78 42.71
N GLY A 238 -82.94 -13.85 43.48
CA GLY A 238 -82.89 -14.57 44.75
C GLY A 238 -83.86 -14.00 45.79
N ILE A 239 -83.94 -12.67 45.93
CA ILE A 239 -84.91 -11.99 46.80
C ILE A 239 -86.34 -12.30 46.33
N LYS A 240 -86.60 -12.23 45.01
CA LYS A 240 -87.93 -12.50 44.45
C LYS A 240 -88.38 -13.94 44.68
N LYS A 241 -87.52 -14.92 44.39
CA LYS A 241 -87.80 -16.34 44.64
C LYS A 241 -87.95 -16.62 46.13
N GLY A 242 -87.03 -16.11 46.95
CA GLY A 242 -87.07 -16.27 48.40
C GLY A 242 -88.35 -15.70 49.02
N LYS A 243 -88.80 -14.52 48.57
CA LYS A 243 -90.11 -13.96 48.97
C LYS A 243 -91.27 -14.86 48.54
N ALA A 244 -91.29 -15.31 47.29
CA ALA A 244 -92.35 -16.18 46.78
C ALA A 244 -92.43 -17.51 47.55
N ASP A 245 -91.29 -18.13 47.84
CA ASP A 245 -91.22 -19.37 48.63
C ASP A 245 -91.62 -19.14 50.09
N ALA A 246 -91.18 -18.04 50.71
CA ALA A 246 -91.58 -17.67 52.07
C ALA A 246 -93.08 -17.38 52.16
N ASP A 247 -93.66 -16.64 51.21
CA ASP A 247 -95.09 -16.37 51.14
C ASP A 247 -95.89 -17.66 50.98
N LYS A 248 -95.41 -18.59 50.15
CA LYS A 248 -96.02 -19.91 49.97
C LYS A 248 -95.94 -20.74 51.26
N SER A 249 -94.78 -20.77 51.93
CA SER A 249 -94.59 -21.46 53.21
C SER A 249 -95.49 -20.88 54.30
N ASN A 250 -95.52 -19.56 54.44
CA ASN A 250 -96.37 -18.86 55.39
C ASN A 250 -97.86 -19.12 55.08
N ALA A 251 -98.27 -19.14 53.81
CA ALA A 251 -99.64 -19.48 53.43
C ALA A 251 -100.01 -20.92 53.83
N PHE A 252 -99.08 -21.88 53.73
CA PHE A 252 -99.30 -23.24 54.23
C PHE A 252 -99.39 -23.28 55.76
N GLU A 253 -98.50 -22.58 56.46
CA GLU A 253 -98.46 -22.52 57.92
C GLU A 253 -99.70 -21.85 58.50
N VAL A 254 -100.10 -20.69 57.98
CA VAL A 254 -101.35 -19.99 58.34
C VAL A 254 -102.56 -20.87 58.06
N ARG A 255 -102.60 -21.62 56.95
CA ARG A 255 -103.70 -22.55 56.66
C ARG A 255 -103.74 -23.71 57.64
N ALA A 256 -102.58 -24.26 58.01
CA ALA A 256 -102.49 -25.33 59.00
C ALA A 256 -102.96 -24.83 60.38
N LEU A 257 -102.48 -23.66 60.82
CA LEU A 257 -102.90 -23.03 62.09
C LEU A 257 -104.40 -22.72 62.11
N LYS A 258 -104.96 -22.19 61.01
CA LYS A 258 -106.42 -21.96 60.91
C LYS A 258 -107.21 -23.25 61.03
N LYS A 259 -106.78 -24.31 60.34
CA LYS A 259 -107.45 -25.61 60.41
C LYS A 259 -107.36 -26.23 61.81
N ASP A 260 -106.22 -26.09 62.47
CA ASP A 260 -106.05 -26.55 63.85
C ASP A 260 -106.93 -25.75 64.83
N ALA A 261 -106.99 -24.42 64.67
CA ALA A 261 -107.89 -23.57 65.44
C ALA A 261 -109.38 -23.90 65.20
N GLU A 262 -109.78 -24.19 63.95
CA GLU A 262 -111.13 -24.65 63.61
C GLU A 262 -111.43 -26.01 64.26
N TYR A 263 -110.49 -26.94 64.22
CA TYR A 263 -110.64 -28.24 64.88
C TYR A 263 -110.77 -28.12 66.41
N GLN A 264 -109.94 -27.27 67.04
CA GLN A 264 -110.05 -26.98 68.48
C GLN A 264 -111.39 -26.32 68.81
N LYS A 265 -111.87 -25.40 67.95
CA LYS A 265 -113.19 -24.79 68.12
C LYS A 265 -114.29 -25.86 68.06
N GLN A 266 -114.26 -26.74 67.06
CA GLN A 266 -115.21 -27.85 66.92
C GLN A 266 -115.20 -28.75 68.16
N LEU A 267 -114.02 -29.15 68.64
CA LEU A 267 -113.87 -29.97 69.85
C LEU A 267 -114.45 -29.30 71.11
N LEU A 268 -114.27 -27.98 71.23
CA LEU A 268 -114.87 -27.20 72.33
C LEU A 268 -116.39 -27.08 72.18
N GLU A 269 -116.88 -26.96 70.95
CA GLU A 269 -118.31 -26.91 70.62
C GLU A 269 -118.99 -28.25 70.94
N ASP A 270 -118.42 -29.38 70.50
CA ASP A 270 -118.87 -30.74 70.85
C ASP A 270 -118.84 -30.98 72.37
N LYS A 271 -117.81 -30.49 73.07
CA LYS A 271 -117.74 -30.55 74.54
C LYS A 271 -118.84 -29.72 75.20
N ASN A 272 -119.13 -28.53 74.67
CA ASN A 272 -120.23 -27.69 75.16
C ASN A 272 -121.58 -28.36 74.93
N GLU A 273 -121.80 -28.98 73.77
CA GLU A 273 -123.01 -29.75 73.48
C GLU A 273 -123.17 -30.92 74.45
N ARG A 274 -122.10 -31.70 74.67
CA ARG A 274 -122.13 -32.82 75.64
C ARG A 274 -122.39 -32.35 77.06
N LEU A 275 -121.74 -31.26 77.51
CA LEU A 275 -122.00 -30.68 78.82
C LEU A 275 -123.44 -30.14 78.94
N ALA A 276 -123.99 -29.59 77.86
CA ALA A 276 -125.39 -29.16 77.84
C ALA A 276 -126.35 -30.34 77.94
N GLU A 277 -126.05 -31.45 77.26
CA GLU A 277 -126.79 -32.71 77.34
C GLU A 277 -126.70 -33.35 78.73
N ASP A 278 -125.49 -33.47 79.29
CA ASP A 278 -125.25 -33.95 80.66
C ASP A 278 -126.03 -33.11 81.68
N LEU A 279 -126.05 -31.78 81.50
CA LEU A 279 -126.76 -30.86 82.38
C LEU A 279 -128.29 -30.97 82.22
N ALA A 280 -128.79 -31.25 81.02
CA ALA A 280 -130.19 -31.56 80.78
C ALA A 280 -130.59 -32.88 81.45
N ASN A 281 -129.76 -33.92 81.32
CA ASN A 281 -129.97 -35.23 81.95
C ASN A 281 -129.96 -35.13 83.48
N ALA A 282 -128.99 -34.43 84.08
CA ALA A 282 -128.94 -34.20 85.52
C ALA A 282 -130.15 -33.40 86.04
N ARG A 283 -130.66 -32.45 85.24
CA ARG A 283 -131.92 -31.75 85.56
C ARG A 283 -133.13 -32.69 85.50
N ALA A 284 -133.19 -33.57 84.51
CA ALA A 284 -134.24 -34.57 84.39
C ALA A 284 -134.22 -35.56 85.55
N GLU A 285 -133.06 -36.11 85.91
CA GLU A 285 -132.88 -36.95 87.11
C GLU A 285 -133.28 -36.22 88.38
N LYS A 286 -132.93 -34.94 88.51
CA LYS A 286 -133.35 -34.13 89.66
C LYS A 286 -134.87 -34.03 89.74
N VAL A 287 -135.56 -33.76 88.63
CA VAL A 287 -137.02 -33.73 88.58
C VAL A 287 -137.61 -35.09 88.98
N GLU A 288 -137.05 -36.18 88.45
CA GLU A 288 -137.51 -37.54 88.74
C GLU A 288 -137.31 -37.92 90.22
N LEU A 289 -136.15 -37.58 90.81
CA LEU A 289 -135.87 -37.77 92.24
C LEU A 289 -136.81 -36.92 93.10
N GLN A 290 -137.14 -35.71 92.67
CA GLN A 290 -138.06 -34.83 93.37
C GLN A 290 -139.48 -35.39 93.33
N GLN A 291 -139.90 -35.97 92.20
CA GLN A 291 -141.15 -36.73 92.08
C GLN A 291 -141.17 -37.97 92.97
N LYS A 292 -140.10 -38.78 92.99
CA LYS A 292 -139.97 -39.93 93.89
C LYS A 292 -140.01 -39.52 95.37
N LEU A 293 -139.47 -38.35 95.71
CA LEU A 293 -139.52 -37.79 97.06
C LEU A 293 -140.95 -37.36 97.41
N ASP A 294 -141.64 -36.67 96.50
CA ASP A 294 -143.04 -36.28 96.69
C ASP A 294 -143.96 -37.50 96.80
N ASP A 295 -143.74 -38.54 95.99
CA ASP A 295 -144.44 -39.83 96.07
C ASP A 295 -144.14 -40.56 97.39
N ALA A 296 -142.88 -40.57 97.85
CA ALA A 296 -142.51 -41.15 99.14
C ALA A 296 -143.18 -40.39 100.29
N TYR A 297 -143.27 -39.07 100.23
CA TYR A 297 -144.01 -38.26 101.21
C TYR A 297 -145.53 -38.51 101.16
N ALA A 298 -146.10 -38.75 99.98
CA ALA A 298 -147.50 -39.15 99.81
C ALA A 298 -147.76 -40.54 100.42
N GLN A 299 -146.90 -41.51 100.15
CA GLN A 299 -146.96 -42.86 100.75
C GLN A 299 -146.78 -42.82 102.28
N MET A 300 -145.91 -41.94 102.80
CA MET A 300 -145.75 -41.74 104.25
C MET A 300 -147.01 -41.17 104.91
N ARG A 301 -147.73 -40.27 104.22
CA ARG A 301 -149.04 -39.77 104.69
C ARG A 301 -150.12 -40.85 104.63
N GLU A 302 -150.10 -41.70 103.62
CA GLU A 302 -151.06 -42.81 103.48
C GLU A 302 -150.82 -43.91 104.53
N LEU A 303 -149.55 -44.21 104.87
CA LEU A 303 -149.18 -45.15 105.93
C LEU A 303 -149.54 -44.62 107.33
N ALA A 304 -149.39 -43.31 107.55
CA ALA A 304 -149.83 -42.65 108.78
C ALA A 304 -151.36 -42.66 108.91
N ALA A 305 -152.10 -42.52 107.81
CA ALA A 305 -153.57 -42.62 107.80
C ALA A 305 -154.06 -44.05 108.08
N LYS A 306 -153.44 -45.08 107.49
CA LYS A 306 -153.81 -46.50 107.71
C LYS A 306 -153.47 -47.05 109.10
N THR A 307 -152.52 -46.45 109.82
CA THR A 307 -152.12 -46.91 111.17
C THR A 307 -153.09 -46.43 112.26
N VAL A 308 -153.89 -45.39 112.00
CA VAL A 308 -154.83 -44.82 112.99
C VAL A 308 -156.20 -45.52 112.99
N GLU A 309 -156.58 -46.25 111.94
CA GLU A 309 -157.91 -46.89 111.84
C GLU A 309 -157.98 -48.36 112.32
N SER A 310 -156.86 -49.06 112.57
CA SER A 310 -156.90 -50.53 112.70
C SER A 310 -156.62 -51.16 114.09
N THR A 311 -156.38 -50.44 115.19
CA THR A 311 -156.27 -51.11 116.52
C THR A 311 -156.51 -50.20 117.73
N GLY A 312 -157.78 -49.88 117.96
CA GLY A 312 -158.31 -49.60 119.30
C GLY A 312 -158.93 -50.87 119.89
N GLY A 313 -158.19 -51.59 120.74
CA GLY A 313 -158.77 -52.48 121.75
C GLY A 313 -158.05 -53.82 122.01
N VAL A 314 -156.98 -53.84 122.81
CA VAL A 314 -156.80 -54.70 124.01
C VAL A 314 -155.77 -54.03 124.96
N LYS A 315 -156.04 -54.14 126.26
CA LYS A 315 -155.50 -53.42 127.43
C LYS A 315 -154.07 -53.79 127.88
N ILE A 316 -153.32 -52.73 128.26
CA ILE A 316 -152.59 -52.45 129.53
C ILE A 316 -151.72 -53.56 130.15
N LEU A 317 -150.41 -53.31 130.30
CA LEU A 317 -149.77 -53.15 131.62
C LEU A 317 -148.30 -52.69 131.56
N ASN A 318 -148.08 -51.55 132.22
CA ASN A 318 -146.93 -51.12 133.03
C ASN A 318 -145.58 -50.79 132.38
N GLY A 319 -145.27 -49.48 132.48
CA GLY A 319 -144.13 -48.97 133.23
C GLY A 319 -142.76 -49.19 132.57
N GLN A 320 -141.84 -48.25 132.57
CA GLN A 320 -141.76 -46.95 133.18
C GLN A 320 -140.40 -46.42 132.69
N THR A 321 -140.27 -45.10 132.64
CA THR A 321 -139.00 -44.38 132.84
C THR A 321 -137.88 -44.57 131.81
N GLN A 322 -137.57 -43.49 131.09
CA GLN A 322 -136.32 -42.72 131.31
C GLN A 322 -135.14 -43.32 130.53
N GLN A 323 -134.29 -42.58 129.85
CA GLN A 323 -134.01 -41.16 129.88
C GLN A 323 -132.95 -40.85 128.83
N ASN A 324 -132.79 -39.56 128.58
CA ASN A 324 -131.52 -38.88 128.37
C ASN A 324 -130.92 -38.84 126.96
N ASN A 325 -131.11 -37.64 126.41
CA ASN A 325 -130.08 -36.61 126.26
C ASN A 325 -129.19 -36.60 125.02
N LYS A 326 -129.31 -35.41 124.40
CA LYS A 326 -128.37 -34.62 123.60
C LYS A 326 -128.31 -34.92 122.12
#